data_AF-A0A6P0LNL9-F1
#
_entry.id   AF-A0A6P0LNL9-F1
#
_cell.length_a   1.000
_cell.length_b   1.000
_cell.length_c   1.000
_cell.angle_alpha   90.00
_cell.angle_beta   90.00
_cell.angle_gamma   90.00
#
_symmetry.space_group_name_H-M   'P 1'
#
loop_
_entity.id
_entity.type
_entity.pdbx_description
1 polymer ?
#
loop_
_entity_poly.entity_id
_entity_poly.type
_entity_poly.pdbx_seq_one_letter_code
_entity_poly.pdbx_strand_id
1 'polypeptide(L)'
;MDRFRSHPEESVRESANQLGIPKSTVHYHRTRTQKRRQNQETEFWDTEAGQNFIKRLIVSAIYTFGIKGGIGACRIEEFMNQIRMSTHAGVSESSIYRMMKEIEVAILRYKELVEQGLTNRAVGQLEELEVVLGLDETWLDKMLLVCQELSSGYLFLKLRPKEETPKVGGSPSNRASLALDSK
;
A
#
# COMPACT_ATOMS: atom_id res chain seq x y z
N MET A 1 -15.46 0.25 22.79
CA MET A 1 -16.85 0.75 22.91
C MET A 1 -16.90 1.76 24.06
N ASP A 2 -17.52 2.92 23.85
CA ASP A 2 -17.63 3.97 24.87
C ASP A 2 -18.67 3.61 25.95
N ARG A 3 -18.19 3.41 27.18
CA ARG A 3 -18.99 2.92 28.33
C ARG A 3 -20.09 3.88 28.76
N PHE A 4 -19.83 5.19 28.65
CA PHE A 4 -20.84 6.21 28.96
C PHE A 4 -21.96 6.27 27.92
N ARG A 5 -21.80 5.58 26.78
CA ARG A 5 -22.85 5.43 25.75
C ARG A 5 -23.79 4.27 26.09
N SER A 6 -23.27 3.21 26.71
CA SER A 6 -24.08 2.07 27.18
C SER A 6 -24.68 2.29 28.58
N HIS A 7 -24.05 3.12 29.42
CA HIS A 7 -24.48 3.41 30.79
C HIS A 7 -24.40 4.92 31.06
N PRO A 8 -25.38 5.73 30.57
CA PRO A 8 -25.33 7.18 30.68
C PRO A 8 -25.42 7.72 32.11
N GLU A 9 -25.98 6.93 33.04
CA GLU A 9 -26.15 7.27 34.45
C GLU A 9 -24.88 7.04 35.30
N GLU A 10 -23.88 6.30 34.80
CA GLU A 10 -22.67 5.99 35.57
C GLU A 10 -21.85 7.26 35.87
N SER A 11 -21.49 7.44 37.14
CA SER A 11 -20.63 8.55 37.54
C SER A 11 -19.17 8.29 37.14
N VAL A 12 -18.40 9.35 36.86
CA VAL A 12 -16.96 9.25 36.54
C VAL A 12 -16.18 8.48 37.62
N ARG A 13 -16.60 8.58 38.88
CA ARG A 13 -15.98 7.90 40.02
C ARG A 13 -16.32 6.40 40.04
N GLU A 14 -17.54 6.04 39.67
CA GLU A 14 -17.99 4.65 39.59
C GLU A 14 -17.31 3.90 38.44
N SER A 15 -17.26 4.51 37.25
CA SER A 15 -16.53 3.93 36.13
C SER A 15 -15.02 3.82 36.40
N ALA A 16 -14.43 4.76 37.15
CA ALA A 16 -13.03 4.68 37.57
C ALA A 16 -12.75 3.48 38.48
N ASN A 17 -13.63 3.25 39.47
CA ASN A 17 -13.52 2.11 40.38
C ASN A 17 -13.67 0.77 39.66
N GLN A 18 -14.62 0.66 38.72
CA GLN A 18 -14.85 -0.58 37.97
C GLN A 18 -13.75 -0.88 36.95
N LEU A 19 -13.13 0.15 36.35
CA LEU A 19 -12.06 -0.02 35.38
C LEU A 19 -10.67 -0.10 36.03
N GLY A 20 -10.57 0.15 37.34
CA GLY A 20 -9.28 0.16 38.05
C GLY A 20 -8.33 1.27 37.61
N ILE A 21 -8.85 2.37 37.04
CA ILE A 21 -8.05 3.50 36.54
C ILE A 21 -8.36 4.78 37.30
N PRO A 22 -7.41 5.74 37.39
CA PRO A 22 -7.65 7.00 38.07
C PRO A 22 -8.86 7.77 37.52
N LYS A 23 -9.61 8.42 38.42
CA LYS A 23 -10.75 9.29 38.06
C LYS A 23 -10.35 10.36 37.03
N SER A 24 -9.16 10.92 37.14
CA SER A 24 -8.62 11.91 36.21
C SER A 24 -8.51 11.36 34.79
N THR A 25 -8.10 10.10 34.63
CA THR A 25 -8.01 9.41 33.33
C THR A 25 -9.40 9.23 32.73
N VAL A 26 -10.37 8.74 33.50
CA VAL A 26 -11.77 8.60 33.05
C VAL A 26 -12.34 9.96 32.64
N HIS A 27 -12.12 10.99 33.46
CA HIS A 27 -12.58 12.36 33.17
C HIS A 27 -11.95 12.90 31.87
N TYR A 28 -10.64 12.71 31.68
CA TYR A 28 -9.93 13.13 30.48
C TYR A 28 -10.50 12.44 29.23
N HIS A 29 -10.70 11.12 29.27
CA HIS A 29 -11.28 10.37 28.15
C HIS A 29 -12.73 10.78 27.86
N ARG A 30 -13.55 10.99 28.90
CA ARG A 30 -14.93 11.48 28.75
C ARG A 30 -14.97 12.84 28.08
N THR A 31 -14.16 13.79 28.57
CA THR A 31 -14.05 15.14 27.99
C THR A 31 -13.60 15.09 26.53
N ARG A 32 -12.59 14.27 26.21
CA ARG A 32 -12.08 14.11 24.86
C ARG A 32 -13.12 13.49 23.92
N THR A 33 -13.90 12.53 24.40
CA THR A 33 -14.98 11.89 23.63
C THR A 33 -16.12 12.87 23.36
N GLN A 34 -16.52 13.66 24.36
CA GLN A 34 -17.52 14.73 24.17
C GLN A 34 -17.07 15.76 23.15
N LYS A 35 -15.80 16.18 23.16
CA LYS A 35 -15.24 17.11 22.17
C LYS A 35 -15.26 16.56 20.75
N ARG A 36 -15.09 15.24 20.56
CA ARG A 36 -15.19 14.60 19.24
C ARG A 36 -16.62 14.66 18.71
N ARG A 37 -17.62 14.42 19.58
CA ARG A 37 -19.05 14.24 19.24
C ARG A 37 -19.81 15.51 18.82
N GLN A 38 -19.12 16.54 18.36
CA GLN A 38 -19.76 17.79 17.96
C GLN A 38 -20.32 17.75 16.54
N ASN A 39 -19.96 16.75 15.72
CA ASN A 39 -20.35 16.65 14.32
C ASN A 39 -21.05 15.33 14.02
N GLN A 40 -21.96 15.33 13.04
CA GLN A 40 -22.76 14.14 12.67
C GLN A 40 -21.87 12.96 12.20
N GLU A 41 -20.77 13.28 11.52
CA GLU A 41 -19.79 12.33 10.98
C GLU A 41 -19.00 11.56 12.05
N THR A 42 -18.99 12.06 13.29
CA THR A 42 -18.32 11.41 14.43
C THR A 42 -18.95 10.07 14.80
N GLU A 43 -20.25 9.90 14.56
CA GLU A 43 -20.94 8.64 14.87
C GLU A 43 -20.38 7.48 14.05
N PHE A 44 -20.11 7.72 12.76
CA PHE A 44 -19.48 6.73 11.90
C PHE A 44 -18.03 6.45 12.34
N TRP A 45 -17.27 7.49 12.68
CA TRP A 45 -15.85 7.37 13.02
C TRP A 45 -15.61 6.55 14.28
N ASP A 46 -16.53 6.53 15.24
CA ASP A 46 -16.43 5.71 16.45
C ASP A 46 -16.72 4.21 16.21
N THR A 47 -17.26 3.84 15.03
CA THR A 47 -17.48 2.43 14.65
C THR A 47 -16.18 1.75 14.23
N GLU A 48 -16.14 0.41 14.29
CA GLU A 48 -15.00 -0.35 13.78
C GLU A 48 -14.75 -0.10 12.29
N ALA A 49 -15.82 -0.03 11.49
CA ALA A 49 -15.75 0.29 10.08
C ALA A 49 -15.16 1.70 9.84
N GLY A 50 -15.57 2.68 10.64
CA GLY A 50 -15.04 4.04 10.61
C GLY A 50 -13.57 4.13 11.01
N GLN A 51 -13.16 3.42 12.06
CA GLN A 51 -11.76 3.36 12.46
C GLN A 51 -10.87 2.71 11.38
N ASN A 52 -11.35 1.64 10.75
CA ASN A 52 -10.64 1.01 9.63
C ASN A 52 -10.60 1.93 8.40
N PHE A 53 -11.66 2.69 8.14
CA PHE A 53 -11.68 3.71 7.10
C PHE A 53 -10.66 4.82 7.38
N ILE A 54 -10.60 5.35 8.62
CA ILE A 54 -9.64 6.38 9.01
C ILE A 54 -8.20 5.91 8.81
N LYS A 55 -7.87 4.68 9.24
CA LYS A 55 -6.54 4.10 9.02
C LYS A 55 -6.19 4.07 7.54
N ARG A 56 -7.10 3.57 6.70
CA ARG A 56 -6.91 3.52 5.23
C ARG A 56 -6.74 4.91 4.64
N LEU A 57 -7.54 5.88 5.06
CA LEU A 57 -7.48 7.26 4.58
C LEU A 57 -6.13 7.90 4.90
N ILE A 58 -5.67 7.79 6.16
CA ILE A 58 -4.38 8.35 6.60
C ILE A 58 -3.24 7.72 5.81
N VAL A 59 -3.17 6.39 5.76
CA VAL A 59 -2.09 5.68 5.05
C VAL A 59 -2.12 6.01 3.55
N SER A 60 -3.31 6.04 2.93
CA SER A 60 -3.45 6.33 1.50
C SER A 60 -3.06 7.75 1.16
N ALA A 61 -3.44 8.73 2.00
CA ALA A 61 -3.05 10.12 1.81
C ALA A 61 -1.54 10.31 1.95
N ILE A 62 -0.92 9.71 2.98
CA ILE A 62 0.53 9.78 3.18
C ILE A 62 1.28 9.11 2.03
N TYR A 63 0.86 7.91 1.61
CA TYR A 63 1.49 7.20 0.51
C TYR A 63 1.35 7.95 -0.82
N THR A 64 0.15 8.44 -1.14
CA THR A 64 -0.13 9.06 -2.45
C THR A 64 0.46 10.46 -2.53
N PHE A 65 0.21 11.31 -1.53
CA PHE A 65 0.66 12.70 -1.56
C PHE A 65 2.08 12.85 -1.03
N GLY A 66 2.40 12.21 0.09
CA GLY A 66 3.72 12.33 0.72
C GLY A 66 4.80 11.60 -0.06
N ILE A 67 4.64 10.29 -0.24
CA ILE A 67 5.69 9.43 -0.81
C ILE A 67 5.73 9.53 -2.33
N LYS A 68 4.59 9.31 -3.01
CA LYS A 68 4.54 9.38 -4.48
C LYS A 68 4.54 10.83 -5.01
N GLY A 69 3.89 11.74 -4.31
CA GLY A 69 3.72 13.13 -4.72
C GLY A 69 4.79 14.10 -4.21
N GLY A 70 5.66 13.67 -3.28
CA GLY A 70 6.70 14.53 -2.69
C GLY A 70 6.17 15.68 -1.83
N ILE A 71 4.93 15.59 -1.34
CA ILE A 71 4.31 16.62 -0.50
C ILE A 71 4.82 16.48 0.94
N GLY A 72 5.34 17.58 1.50
CA GLY A 72 5.82 17.62 2.88
C GLY A 72 4.74 17.39 3.93
N ALA A 73 5.15 16.88 5.10
CA ALA A 73 4.26 16.51 6.21
C ALA A 73 3.37 17.67 6.70
N CYS A 74 3.89 18.91 6.71
CA CYS A 74 3.13 20.12 7.06
C CYS A 74 1.86 20.30 6.19
N ARG A 75 1.95 20.15 4.87
CA ARG A 75 0.78 20.27 3.97
C ARG A 75 -0.23 19.14 4.16
N ILE A 76 0.25 17.96 4.51
CA ILE A 76 -0.63 16.82 4.82
C ILE A 76 -1.34 17.06 6.15
N GLU A 77 -0.66 17.64 7.15
CA GLU A 77 -1.30 18.06 8.40
C GLU A 77 -2.42 19.08 8.14
N GLU A 78 -2.16 20.10 7.32
CA GLU A 78 -3.16 21.09 6.93
C GLU A 78 -4.41 20.43 6.32
N PHE A 79 -4.21 19.54 5.35
CA PHE A 79 -5.29 18.76 4.74
C PHE A 79 -6.07 17.93 5.77
N MET A 80 -5.36 17.22 6.66
CA MET A 80 -5.98 16.40 7.70
C MET A 80 -6.78 17.23 8.71
N ASN A 81 -6.31 18.45 9.01
CA ASN A 81 -7.03 19.39 9.86
C ASN A 81 -8.29 19.94 9.18
N GLN A 82 -8.26 20.22 7.88
CA GLN A 82 -9.42 20.68 7.12
C GLN A 82 -10.56 19.64 7.13
N ILE A 83 -10.22 18.36 7.03
CA ILE A 83 -11.20 17.26 7.15
C ILE A 83 -11.46 16.82 8.60
N ARG A 84 -11.01 17.62 9.59
CA ARG A 84 -11.23 17.43 11.04
C ARG A 84 -10.67 16.14 11.62
N MET A 85 -9.69 15.52 10.96
CA MET A 85 -9.10 14.24 11.36
C MET A 85 -8.33 14.31 12.68
N SER A 86 -7.79 15.48 13.04
CA SER A 86 -7.01 15.70 14.26
C SER A 86 -7.78 15.43 15.57
N THR A 87 -9.10 15.39 15.50
CA THR A 87 -9.96 15.02 16.64
C THR A 87 -9.94 13.52 16.93
N HIS A 88 -9.63 12.68 15.92
CA HIS A 88 -9.74 11.22 15.97
C HIS A 88 -8.39 10.51 15.80
N ALA A 89 -7.41 11.13 15.13
CA ALA A 89 -6.07 10.58 14.94
C ALA A 89 -4.96 11.62 15.21
N GLY A 90 -3.78 11.13 15.58
CA GLY A 90 -2.59 11.96 15.74
C GLY A 90 -2.00 12.33 14.38
N VAL A 91 -2.41 13.48 13.84
CA VAL A 91 -2.04 13.96 12.49
C VAL A 91 -1.11 15.17 12.51
N SER A 92 -0.38 15.39 13.61
CA SER A 92 0.64 16.45 13.66
C SER A 92 1.71 16.21 12.58
N GLU A 93 2.38 17.27 12.13
CA GLU A 93 3.50 17.17 11.18
C GLU A 93 4.52 16.10 11.60
N SER A 94 4.93 16.10 12.87
CA SER A 94 5.86 15.10 13.41
C SER A 94 5.32 13.67 13.37
N SER A 95 4.02 13.48 13.60
CA SER A 95 3.38 12.16 13.53
C SER A 95 3.29 11.68 12.08
N ILE A 96 2.95 12.58 11.16
CA ILE A 96 2.90 12.29 9.72
C ILE A 96 4.29 11.95 9.20
N TYR A 97 5.31 12.73 9.55
CA TYR A 97 6.69 12.47 9.14
C TYR A 97 7.17 11.11 9.65
N ARG A 98 6.87 10.76 10.91
CA ARG A 98 7.18 9.42 11.44
C ARG A 98 6.49 8.32 10.63
N MET A 99 5.19 8.46 10.36
CA MET A 99 4.44 7.49 9.53
C MET A 99 4.99 7.39 8.11
N MET A 100 5.41 8.51 7.49
CA MET A 100 6.07 8.49 6.18
C MET A 100 7.31 7.60 6.21
N LYS A 101 8.18 7.76 7.21
CA LYS A 101 9.40 6.95 7.36
C LYS A 101 9.09 5.47 7.61
N GLU A 102 8.08 5.18 8.43
CA GLU A 102 7.64 3.80 8.67
C GLU A 102 7.14 3.14 7.37
N ILE A 103 6.35 3.86 6.56
CA ILE A 103 5.86 3.36 5.27
C ILE A 103 7.01 3.19 4.28
N GLU A 104 7.95 4.12 4.19
CA GLU A 104 9.15 4.00 3.34
C GLU A 104 9.94 2.72 3.68
N VAL A 105 10.18 2.47 4.98
CA VAL A 105 10.85 1.24 5.44
C VAL A 105 10.04 0.00 5.07
N ALA A 106 8.71 0.03 5.23
CA ALA A 106 7.85 -1.09 4.84
C ALA A 106 7.89 -1.37 3.33
N ILE A 107 7.96 -0.33 2.49
CA ILE A 107 8.11 -0.47 1.03
C ILE A 107 9.44 -1.14 0.68
N LEU A 108 10.55 -0.71 1.30
CA LEU A 108 11.86 -1.32 1.08
C LEU A 108 11.88 -2.78 1.54
N ARG A 109 11.28 -3.07 2.70
CA ARG A 109 11.16 -4.44 3.20
C ARG A 109 10.32 -5.31 2.27
N TYR A 110 9.22 -4.77 1.74
CA TYR A 110 8.41 -5.46 0.75
C TYR A 110 9.20 -5.77 -0.52
N LYS A 111 9.99 -4.81 -1.02
CA LYS A 111 10.90 -5.02 -2.16
C LYS A 111 11.83 -6.21 -1.91
N GLU A 112 12.51 -6.26 -0.76
CA GLU A 112 13.42 -7.36 -0.42
C GLU A 112 12.71 -8.73 -0.43
N LEU A 113 11.51 -8.81 0.16
CA LEU A 113 10.73 -10.04 0.20
C LEU A 113 10.31 -10.49 -1.21
N VAL A 114 9.91 -9.55 -2.07
CA VAL A 114 9.57 -9.82 -3.46
C VAL A 114 10.79 -10.32 -4.23
N GLU A 115 11.95 -9.66 -4.07
CA GLU A 115 13.20 -10.06 -4.73
C GLU A 115 13.66 -11.45 -4.29
N GLN A 116 13.59 -11.77 -3.00
CA GLN A 116 13.88 -13.12 -2.49
C GLN A 116 12.94 -14.17 -3.13
N GLY A 117 11.64 -13.87 -3.20
CA GLY A 117 10.65 -14.74 -3.86
C GLY A 117 10.85 -14.87 -5.37
N LEU A 118 11.38 -13.84 -6.04
CA LEU A 118 11.75 -13.89 -7.45
C LEU A 118 12.98 -14.77 -7.68
N THR A 119 14.05 -14.57 -6.89
CA THR A 119 15.27 -15.37 -6.98
C THR A 119 14.98 -16.85 -6.78
N ASN A 120 14.19 -17.21 -5.76
CA ASN A 120 13.81 -18.60 -5.50
C ASN A 120 13.04 -19.24 -6.68
N ARG A 121 12.20 -18.47 -7.38
CA ARG A 121 11.48 -18.95 -8.57
C ARG A 121 12.37 -19.03 -9.80
N ALA A 122 13.29 -18.09 -9.97
CA ALA A 122 14.20 -18.01 -11.10
C ALA A 122 15.21 -19.17 -11.12
N VAL A 123 15.68 -19.65 -9.95
CA VAL A 123 16.61 -20.78 -9.84
C VAL A 123 16.11 -22.04 -10.55
N GLY A 124 14.79 -22.25 -10.67
CA GLY A 124 14.20 -23.38 -11.40
C GLY A 124 13.91 -23.13 -12.89
N GLN A 125 14.12 -21.92 -13.41
CA GLN A 125 13.73 -21.52 -14.78
C GLN A 125 14.92 -21.09 -15.66
N LEU A 126 16.14 -21.18 -15.15
CA LEU A 126 17.32 -20.49 -15.69
C LEU A 126 18.09 -21.20 -16.81
N GLU A 127 17.68 -22.39 -17.27
CA GLU A 127 18.45 -23.07 -18.32
C GLU A 127 18.21 -22.49 -19.73
N GLU A 128 16.96 -22.11 -20.07
CA GLU A 128 16.64 -21.43 -21.34
C GLU A 128 15.46 -20.46 -21.16
N LEU A 129 15.69 -19.15 -21.24
CA LEU A 129 14.64 -18.13 -21.19
C LEU A 129 14.29 -17.66 -22.61
N GLU A 130 13.09 -17.99 -23.09
CA GLU A 130 12.58 -17.42 -24.35
C GLU A 130 12.15 -15.97 -24.12
N VAL A 131 12.92 -15.03 -24.64
CA VAL A 131 12.67 -13.58 -24.51
C VAL A 131 12.01 -13.01 -25.76
N VAL A 132 10.99 -12.17 -25.57
CA VAL A 132 10.39 -11.34 -26.62
C VAL A 132 10.98 -9.95 -26.49
N LEU A 133 11.77 -9.53 -27.49
CA LEU A 133 12.45 -8.24 -27.48
C LEU A 133 11.57 -7.20 -28.19
N GLY A 134 11.29 -6.10 -27.49
CA GLY A 134 10.72 -4.90 -28.10
C GLY A 134 11.84 -4.15 -28.83
N LEU A 135 11.67 -3.99 -30.14
CA LEU A 135 12.60 -3.27 -31.00
C LEU A 135 11.96 -1.93 -31.36
N ASP A 136 12.72 -0.85 -31.21
CA ASP A 136 12.31 0.50 -31.60
C ASP A 136 13.30 1.07 -32.62
N GLU A 137 12.80 1.89 -33.54
CA GLU A 137 13.60 2.48 -34.60
C GLU A 137 14.12 3.84 -34.15
N THR A 138 15.45 4.00 -34.14
CA THR A 138 16.08 5.30 -33.91
C THR A 138 16.78 5.79 -35.17
N TRP A 139 16.73 7.10 -35.38
CA TRP A 139 17.27 7.76 -36.56
C TRP A 139 18.39 8.70 -36.15
N LEU A 140 19.62 8.27 -36.45
CA LEU A 140 20.79 9.15 -36.49
C LEU A 140 21.01 9.53 -37.98
N ASP A 141 22.07 9.04 -38.61
CA ASP A 141 22.30 9.23 -40.06
C ASP A 141 21.73 8.10 -40.93
N LYS A 142 21.34 6.99 -40.30
CA LYS A 142 20.65 5.82 -40.90
C LYS A 142 19.67 5.25 -39.87
N MET A 143 18.64 4.56 -40.36
CA MET A 143 17.69 3.84 -39.50
C MET A 143 18.41 2.70 -38.78
N LEU A 144 18.40 2.75 -37.45
CA LEU A 144 18.94 1.70 -36.59
C LEU A 144 17.81 1.12 -35.78
N LEU A 145 17.75 -0.21 -35.73
CA LEU A 145 16.82 -0.93 -34.87
C LEU A 145 17.52 -1.18 -33.53
N VAL A 146 16.93 -0.72 -32.43
CA VAL A 146 17.54 -0.79 -31.10
C VAL A 146 16.61 -1.56 -30.16
N CYS A 147 17.18 -2.52 -29.44
CA CYS A 147 16.55 -3.09 -28.26
C CYS A 147 16.65 -2.07 -27.13
N GLN A 148 15.53 -1.55 -26.66
CA GLN A 148 15.51 -0.71 -25.47
C GLN A 148 15.47 -1.60 -24.23
N GLU A 149 16.51 -1.50 -23.41
CA GLU A 149 16.49 -2.03 -22.06
C GLU A 149 15.60 -1.15 -21.19
N LEU A 150 14.65 -1.76 -20.48
CA LEU A 150 13.90 -1.04 -19.46
C LEU A 150 14.84 -0.79 -18.27
N SER A 151 14.96 0.46 -17.83
CA SER A 151 15.76 0.86 -16.66
C SER A 151 15.26 0.29 -15.33
N SER A 152 14.29 -0.63 -15.36
CA SER A 152 13.68 -1.26 -14.20
C SER A 152 14.61 -2.23 -13.49
N GLY A 153 15.62 -2.79 -14.18
CA GLY A 153 16.48 -3.85 -13.65
C GLY A 153 15.77 -5.21 -13.51
N TYR A 154 14.58 -5.38 -14.10
CA TYR A 154 13.80 -6.63 -14.09
C TYR A 154 13.42 -7.06 -15.51
N LEU A 155 13.45 -8.36 -15.76
CA LEU A 155 12.85 -8.97 -16.95
C LEU A 155 11.36 -9.22 -16.69
N PHE A 156 10.49 -8.70 -17.55
CA PHE A 156 9.06 -8.96 -17.49
C PHE A 156 8.72 -10.22 -18.27
N LEU A 157 8.14 -11.21 -17.58
CA LEU A 157 7.64 -12.43 -18.20
C LEU A 157 6.16 -12.30 -18.49
N LYS A 158 5.77 -12.54 -19.74
CA LYS A 158 4.36 -12.65 -20.11
C LYS A 158 3.89 -14.08 -19.80
N LEU A 159 2.86 -14.21 -18.96
CA LEU A 159 2.12 -15.47 -18.86
C LEU A 159 1.30 -15.61 -20.15
N ARG A 160 1.65 -16.56 -21.02
CA ARG A 160 0.94 -16.80 -22.28
C ARG A 160 -0.55 -17.06 -21.99
N PRO A 161 -1.48 -16.21 -22.44
CA PRO A 161 -2.89 -16.57 -22.51
C PRO A 161 -3.07 -17.78 -23.43
N LYS A 162 -4.14 -18.56 -23.24
CA LYS A 162 -4.43 -19.75 -24.09
C LYS A 162 -4.60 -19.41 -25.58
N GLU A 163 -4.90 -18.16 -25.90
CA GLU A 163 -5.07 -17.67 -27.26
C GLU A 163 -4.22 -16.41 -27.42
N GLU A 164 -3.08 -16.57 -28.10
CA GLU A 164 -2.17 -15.47 -28.43
C GLU A 164 -1.96 -15.46 -29.94
N THR A 165 -1.74 -14.28 -30.51
CA THR A 165 -1.43 -14.10 -31.93
C THR A 165 -0.20 -14.96 -32.28
N PRO A 166 -0.24 -15.74 -33.37
CA PRO A 166 0.84 -16.66 -33.72
C PRO A 166 2.17 -15.93 -33.88
N LYS A 167 3.29 -16.61 -33.57
CA LYS A 167 4.64 -16.08 -33.82
C LYS A 167 4.75 -15.65 -35.29
N VAL A 168 4.92 -14.35 -35.52
CA VAL A 168 5.19 -13.80 -36.84
C VAL A 168 6.66 -13.39 -36.87
N GLY A 169 7.46 -14.07 -37.70
CA GLY A 169 8.88 -13.79 -37.88
C GLY A 169 9.81 -14.74 -37.12
N GLY A 170 10.88 -15.16 -37.81
CA GLY A 170 11.84 -16.19 -37.39
C GLY A 170 11.60 -17.51 -38.14
N SER A 171 12.59 -17.96 -38.93
CA SER A 171 12.51 -19.29 -39.55
C SER A 171 12.30 -20.34 -38.46
N PRO A 172 11.36 -21.28 -38.63
CA PRO A 172 11.14 -22.33 -37.66
C PRO A 172 12.44 -23.11 -37.51
N SER A 173 13.02 -23.10 -36.31
CA SER A 173 14.08 -24.06 -36.00
C SER A 173 13.42 -25.44 -36.01
N ASN A 174 13.92 -26.31 -36.88
CA ASN A 174 13.51 -27.71 -36.95
C ASN A 174 13.88 -28.41 -35.62
N ARG A 175 13.07 -28.26 -34.57
CA ARG A 175 12.97 -29.31 -33.55
C ARG A 175 12.03 -30.35 -34.11
N ALA A 176 12.65 -31.38 -34.69
CA ALA A 176 11.98 -32.60 -35.11
C ALA A 176 11.00 -33.04 -34.02
N SER A 177 9.76 -33.27 -34.45
CA SER A 177 8.75 -34.02 -33.75
C SER A 177 9.31 -35.37 -33.32
N LEU A 178 9.65 -35.52 -32.05
CA LEU A 178 9.70 -36.84 -31.41
C LEU A 178 8.28 -37.15 -30.95
N ALA A 179 7.53 -37.75 -31.87
CA ALA A 179 6.29 -38.43 -31.57
C ALA A 179 6.62 -39.87 -31.13
N LEU A 180 6.08 -40.20 -29.94
CA LEU A 180 5.73 -41.53 -29.40
C LEU A 180 6.83 -42.59 -29.21
N ASP A 181 6.90 -43.14 -27.98
CA ASP A 181 6.40 -44.52 -27.81
C ASP A 181 6.07 -44.89 -26.35
N SER A 182 5.06 -45.75 -26.27
CA SER A 182 4.42 -46.40 -25.14
C SER A 182 5.33 -47.08 -24.10
N LYS A 183 5.01 -46.91 -22.81
CA LYS A 183 4.62 -47.98 -21.87
C LYS A 183 4.11 -47.41 -20.55
#